data_AF-A0A3N4J3Y9-F1
#
_entry.id   AF-A0A3N4J3Y9-F1
#
_cell.length_a   1.000
_cell.length_b   1.000
_cell.length_c   1.000
_cell.angle_alpha   90.00
_cell.angle_beta   90.00
_cell.angle_gamma   90.00
#
_symmetry.space_group_name_H-M   'P 1'
#
loop_
_entity.id
_entity.type
_entity.pdbx_description
1 polymer ?
#
loop_
_entity_poly.entity_id
_entity_poly.type
_entity_poly.pdbx_seq_one_letter_code
_entity_poly.pdbx_strand_id
1 'polypeptide(L)'
;MGAELSTRVDADTPPETLSQRDFPAVAEPIPIGKCQKIVFLCAAGIPDFSKAGTGLYPNLQTINLSHPEAAFDMGFFRTNPQPFYTLAKSLHPNQFTPIVVHAPIFLMAKNLLHRCLHHNLGTVESATGVPV
;
A
#
# COMPACT_ATOMS: atom_id res chain seq x y z
N MET A 1 19.39 -5.78 8.75
CA MET A 1 19.81 -6.27 7.43
C MET A 1 18.64 -6.01 6.50
N GLY A 2 18.80 -5.19 5.44
CA GLY A 2 17.70 -4.79 4.55
C GLY A 2 17.33 -3.30 4.57
N ALA A 3 18.15 -2.44 5.19
CA ALA A 3 17.99 -0.98 5.15
C ALA A 3 19.07 -0.30 4.29
N GLU A 4 19.95 -1.10 3.66
CA GLU A 4 20.88 -0.63 2.65
C GLU A 4 20.12 0.00 1.47
N LEU A 5 20.51 1.21 1.09
CA LEU A 5 19.97 1.90 -0.08
C LEU A 5 20.27 1.06 -1.31
N SER A 6 19.23 0.75 -2.09
CA SER A 6 19.40 0.07 -3.38
C SER A 6 20.37 0.84 -4.26
N THR A 7 21.46 0.21 -4.66
CA THR A 7 22.36 0.78 -5.67
C THR A 7 21.65 0.83 -7.02
N ARG A 8 21.68 2.00 -7.65
CA ARG A 8 21.12 2.17 -8.99
C ARG A 8 21.95 1.33 -9.96
N VAL A 9 21.29 0.44 -10.69
CA VAL A 9 21.95 -0.43 -11.67
C VAL A 9 21.90 0.25 -13.02
N ASP A 10 23.03 0.26 -13.75
CA ASP A 10 23.11 0.86 -15.08
C ASP A 10 22.10 0.23 -16.06
N ALA A 11 21.58 1.05 -16.97
CA ALA A 11 20.57 0.64 -17.94
C ALA A 11 21.07 -0.51 -18.85
N ASP A 12 22.37 -0.51 -19.16
CA ASP A 12 23.01 -1.50 -20.03
C ASP A 12 23.35 -2.81 -19.29
N THR A 13 23.19 -2.85 -17.97
CA THR A 13 23.42 -4.08 -17.21
C THR A 13 22.30 -5.09 -17.52
N PRO A 14 22.61 -6.26 -18.11
CA PRO A 14 21.59 -7.23 -18.46
C PRO A 14 20.84 -7.72 -17.21
N PRO A 15 19.53 -8.00 -17.32
CA PRO A 15 18.79 -8.65 -16.24
C PRO A 15 19.26 -10.10 -16.04
N GLU A 16 19.28 -10.57 -14.79
CA GLU A 16 19.69 -11.95 -14.49
C GLU A 16 18.55 -12.97 -14.66
N THR A 17 17.33 -12.60 -14.29
CA THR A 17 16.17 -13.51 -14.25
C THR A 17 15.13 -13.21 -15.33
N LEU A 18 14.86 -11.93 -15.59
CA LEU A 18 13.90 -11.49 -16.60
C LEU A 18 14.58 -11.43 -17.96
N SER A 19 13.80 -11.52 -19.04
CA SER A 19 14.31 -11.37 -20.41
C SER A 19 14.75 -9.94 -20.69
N GLN A 20 14.02 -8.94 -20.16
CA GLN A 20 14.27 -7.50 -20.26
C GLN A 20 13.85 -6.77 -18.97
N ARG A 21 14.20 -5.48 -18.85
CA ARG A 21 13.80 -4.62 -17.72
C ARG A 21 12.56 -3.80 -18.05
N ASP A 22 11.50 -4.48 -18.45
CA ASP A 22 10.22 -3.87 -18.81
C ASP A 22 9.03 -4.63 -18.23
N PHE A 23 7.83 -4.08 -18.39
CA PHE A 23 6.61 -4.67 -17.86
C PHE A 23 6.24 -6.02 -18.52
N PRO A 24 6.32 -6.18 -19.87
CA PRO A 24 6.09 -7.47 -20.51
C PRO A 24 6.96 -8.61 -19.96
N ALA A 25 8.26 -8.36 -19.76
CA ALA A 25 9.19 -9.36 -19.25
C ALA A 25 8.82 -9.89 -17.86
N VAL A 26 8.12 -9.10 -17.03
CA VAL A 26 7.61 -9.53 -15.72
C VAL A 26 6.49 -10.57 -15.86
N ALA A 27 5.69 -10.49 -16.93
CA ALA A 27 4.56 -11.38 -17.16
C ALA A 27 4.94 -12.70 -17.85
N GLU A 28 6.02 -12.72 -18.64
CA GLU A 28 6.48 -13.89 -19.41
C GLU A 28 6.64 -15.19 -18.58
N PRO A 29 7.18 -15.18 -17.34
CA PRO A 29 7.39 -16.40 -16.57
C PRO A 29 6.10 -17.06 -16.06
N ILE A 30 4.99 -16.31 -16.04
CA ILE A 30 3.71 -16.75 -15.45
C ILE A 30 3.05 -17.87 -16.29
N PRO A 31 2.73 -17.69 -17.58
CA PRO A 31 2.03 -18.72 -18.37
C PRO A 31 2.87 -19.98 -18.60
N ILE A 32 4.20 -19.89 -18.59
CA ILE A 32 5.12 -21.03 -18.74
C ILE A 32 5.39 -21.76 -17.42
N GLY A 33 4.76 -21.34 -16.32
CA GLY A 33 4.87 -22.00 -15.02
C GLY A 33 6.19 -21.77 -14.27
N LYS A 34 7.05 -20.84 -14.72
CA LYS A 34 8.28 -20.46 -14.00
C LYS A 34 8.02 -19.54 -12.82
N CYS A 35 6.86 -18.87 -12.78
CA CYS A 35 6.41 -18.08 -11.63
C CYS A 35 5.00 -18.52 -11.20
N GLN A 36 4.90 -19.15 -10.03
CA GLN A 36 3.65 -19.72 -9.50
C GLN A 36 3.28 -19.15 -8.11
N LYS A 37 4.19 -18.38 -7.51
CA LYS A 37 4.01 -17.79 -6.18
C LYS A 37 4.28 -16.29 -6.26
N ILE A 38 3.23 -15.52 -6.49
CA ILE A 38 3.29 -14.07 -6.65
C ILE A 38 2.93 -13.41 -5.32
N VAL A 39 3.76 -12.47 -4.89
CA VAL A 39 3.50 -11.63 -3.73
C VAL A 39 3.22 -10.22 -4.20
N PHE A 40 2.08 -9.67 -3.81
CA PHE A 40 1.75 -8.26 -4.04
C PHE A 40 2.10 -7.46 -2.79
N LEU A 41 2.76 -6.31 -2.99
CA LEU A 41 2.92 -5.27 -1.97
C LEU A 41 2.07 -4.08 -2.41
N CYS A 42 1.00 -3.81 -1.67
CA CYS A 42 0.01 -2.81 -2.05
C CYS A 42 -0.07 -1.68 -1.02
N ALA A 43 -0.14 -0.46 -1.54
CA ALA A 43 -0.55 0.73 -0.81
C ALA A 43 -1.77 1.31 -1.54
N ALA A 44 -2.95 0.75 -1.28
CA ALA A 44 -4.20 1.21 -1.88
C ALA A 44 -5.13 1.83 -0.83
N GLY A 45 -6.07 2.66 -1.29
CA GLY A 45 -7.32 2.90 -0.56
C GLY A 45 -7.33 3.91 0.57
N ILE A 46 -6.19 4.49 0.99
CA ILE A 46 -6.17 5.60 1.97
C ILE A 46 -5.49 6.82 1.33
N PRO A 47 -6.05 8.03 1.46
CA PRO A 47 -5.40 9.25 1.00
C PRO A 47 -4.04 9.38 1.66
N ASP A 48 -3.01 9.72 0.89
CA ASP A 48 -1.69 10.05 1.44
C ASP A 48 -1.85 11.13 2.50
N PHE A 49 -1.45 10.82 3.73
CA PHE A 49 -1.60 11.69 4.89
C PHE A 49 -0.99 13.08 4.64
N SER A 50 0.12 13.12 3.89
CA SER A 50 0.95 14.31 3.66
C SER A 50 0.57 15.09 2.39
N LYS A 51 -0.31 14.57 1.54
CA LYS A 51 -0.60 15.17 0.24
C LYS A 51 -1.34 16.50 0.37
N ALA A 52 -0.80 17.55 -0.24
CA ALA A 52 -1.43 18.86 -0.24
C ALA A 52 -2.83 18.82 -0.88
N GLY A 53 -3.80 19.46 -0.21
CA GLY A 53 -5.20 19.61 -0.67
C GLY A 53 -6.09 18.36 -0.61
N THR A 54 -5.52 17.15 -0.60
CA THR A 54 -6.29 15.88 -0.58
C THR A 54 -5.88 14.92 0.53
N GLY A 55 -4.81 15.23 1.26
CA GLY A 55 -4.33 14.44 2.39
C GLY A 55 -5.16 14.63 3.64
N LEU A 56 -4.89 13.78 4.63
CA LEU A 56 -5.64 13.75 5.90
C LEU A 56 -5.17 14.82 6.90
N TYR A 57 -3.89 15.21 6.84
CA TYR A 57 -3.32 16.21 7.76
C TYR A 57 -3.86 17.64 7.57
N PRO A 58 -4.19 18.13 6.36
CA PRO A 58 -4.88 19.41 6.19
C PRO A 58 -6.18 19.52 7.00
N ASN A 59 -6.91 18.42 7.22
CA ASN A 59 -8.13 18.41 8.04
C ASN A 59 -7.82 18.48 9.56
N LEU A 60 -6.58 18.21 9.96
CA LEU A 60 -6.10 18.36 11.34
C LEU A 60 -5.71 19.79 11.69
N GLN A 61 -5.73 20.75 10.76
CA GLN A 61 -5.35 22.15 11.07
C GLN A 61 -6.24 22.80 12.15
N THR A 62 -7.44 22.25 12.38
CA THR A 62 -8.33 22.66 13.49
C THR A 62 -7.88 22.14 14.85
N ILE A 63 -6.95 21.19 14.88
CA ILE A 63 -6.44 20.50 16.06
C ILE A 63 -4.97 20.89 16.17
N ASN A 64 -4.64 21.67 17.20
CA ASN A 64 -3.35 22.34 17.37
C ASN A 64 -2.21 21.35 17.74
N LEU A 65 -1.90 20.41 16.85
CA LEU A 65 -0.85 19.40 17.01
C LEU A 65 0.52 20.02 16.73
N SER A 66 1.55 19.58 17.48
CA SER A 66 2.93 20.03 17.27
C SER A 66 3.51 19.52 15.95
N HIS A 67 3.10 18.32 15.53
CA HIS A 67 3.39 17.72 14.23
C HIS A 67 2.29 16.71 13.87
N PRO A 68 2.03 16.45 12.58
CA PRO A 68 0.90 15.63 12.16
C PRO A 68 0.94 14.18 12.64
N GLU A 69 2.14 13.60 12.79
CA GLU A 69 2.35 12.22 13.23
C GLU A 69 2.03 12.03 14.72
N ALA A 70 1.95 13.11 15.50
CA ALA A 70 1.61 13.06 16.93
C ALA A 70 0.23 12.42 17.18
N ALA A 71 -0.68 12.49 16.20
CA ALA A 71 -1.97 11.83 16.28
C ALA A 71 -1.88 10.28 16.32
N PHE A 72 -0.74 9.71 15.92
CA PHE A 72 -0.46 8.27 15.97
C PHE A 72 0.52 7.88 17.09
N ASP A 73 1.00 8.84 17.88
CA ASP A 73 1.86 8.55 19.02
C ASP A 73 1.04 7.96 20.19
N MET A 74 1.49 6.83 20.71
CA MET A 74 0.76 6.12 21.77
C MET A 74 0.78 6.87 23.11
N GLY A 75 1.84 7.62 23.41
CA GLY A 75 1.94 8.44 24.61
C GLY A 75 0.98 9.63 24.55
N PHE A 76 0.93 10.30 23.40
CA PHE A 76 -0.01 11.39 23.12
C PHE A 76 -1.46 10.90 23.11
N PHE A 77 -1.75 9.74 22.52
CA PHE A 77 -3.09 9.16 22.52
C PHE A 77 -3.62 8.93 23.94
N ARG A 78 -2.76 8.51 24.87
CA ARG A 78 -3.15 8.30 26.28
C ARG A 78 -3.50 9.59 27.01
N THR A 79 -2.94 10.73 26.60
CA THR A 79 -3.19 12.03 27.24
C THR A 79 -4.31 12.81 26.56
N ASN A 80 -4.37 12.79 25.22
CA ASN A 80 -5.40 13.43 24.43
C ASN A 80 -5.76 12.56 23.20
N PRO A 81 -6.77 11.68 23.31
CA PRO A 81 -7.15 10.79 22.21
C PRO A 81 -8.01 11.47 21.13
N GLN A 82 -8.47 12.71 21.36
CA GLN A 82 -9.38 13.42 20.44
C GLN A 82 -8.84 13.52 19.00
N PRO A 83 -7.55 13.83 18.75
CA PRO A 83 -7.03 13.95 17.39
C PRO A 83 -7.07 12.63 16.62
N PHE A 84 -6.73 11.52 17.28
CA PHE A 84 -6.84 10.18 16.70
C PHE A 84 -8.29 9.85 16.33
N TYR A 85 -9.25 10.08 17.23
CA TYR A 85 -10.66 9.77 16.94
C TYR A 85 -11.25 10.65 15.82
N THR A 86 -10.82 11.91 15.72
CA THR A 86 -11.20 12.77 14.60
C THR A 86 -10.67 12.24 13.27
N LEU A 87 -9.42 11.77 13.22
CA LEU A 87 -8.87 11.10 12.04
C LEU A 87 -9.55 9.78 11.72
N ALA A 88 -9.78 8.94 12.73
CA ALA A 88 -10.41 7.64 12.57
C ALA A 88 -11.79 7.75 11.91
N LYS A 89 -12.54 8.81 12.24
CA LYS A 89 -13.82 9.10 11.59
C LYS A 89 -13.70 9.40 10.09
N SER A 90 -12.63 10.08 9.68
CA SER A 90 -12.32 10.35 8.26
C SER A 90 -11.72 9.15 7.52
N LEU A 91 -11.36 8.09 8.25
CA LEU A 91 -10.78 6.86 7.72
C LEU A 91 -11.78 5.70 7.70
N HIS A 92 -13.08 5.98 7.85
CA HIS A 92 -14.09 4.93 7.93
C HIS A 92 -14.11 4.08 6.63
N PRO A 93 -14.08 2.73 6.73
CA PRO A 93 -14.01 1.81 5.61
C PRO A 93 -14.99 2.06 4.47
N ASN A 94 -16.20 2.50 4.80
CA ASN A 94 -17.29 2.71 3.82
C ASN A 94 -17.04 3.89 2.86
N GLN A 95 -15.93 4.61 3.01
CA GLN A 95 -15.59 5.78 2.19
C GLN A 95 -14.64 5.45 1.04
N PHE A 96 -14.14 4.22 0.95
CA PHE A 96 -13.12 3.86 -0.02
C PHE A 96 -13.58 2.73 -0.94
N THR A 97 -13.47 2.96 -2.25
CA THR A 97 -13.80 1.98 -3.26
C THR A 97 -12.56 1.27 -3.77
N PRO A 98 -12.67 -0.01 -4.17
CA PRO A 98 -11.61 -0.71 -4.86
C PRO A 98 -11.12 0.04 -6.10
N ILE A 99 -9.82 0.27 -6.18
CA ILE A 99 -9.15 0.81 -7.37
C ILE A 99 -8.71 -0.30 -8.33
N VAL A 100 -8.38 0.05 -9.58
CA VAL A 100 -7.99 -0.88 -10.66
C VAL A 100 -6.89 -1.89 -10.27
N VAL A 101 -6.01 -1.52 -9.33
CA VAL A 101 -4.92 -2.36 -8.82
C VAL A 101 -5.43 -3.66 -8.17
N HIS A 102 -6.67 -3.69 -7.68
CA HIS A 102 -7.24 -4.90 -7.08
C HIS A 102 -7.63 -5.97 -8.10
N ALA A 103 -7.92 -5.58 -9.35
CA ALA A 103 -8.34 -6.52 -10.38
C ALA A 103 -7.31 -7.63 -10.66
N PRO A 104 -6.01 -7.34 -10.90
CA PRO A 104 -5.02 -8.40 -11.10
C PRO A 104 -4.83 -9.29 -9.86
N ILE A 105 -4.91 -8.73 -8.64
CA ILE A 105 -4.81 -9.49 -7.40
C ILE A 105 -5.95 -10.51 -7.30
N PHE A 106 -7.17 -10.06 -7.57
CA PHE A 106 -8.36 -10.92 -7.60
C PHE A 106 -8.25 -12.04 -8.66
N LEU A 107 -7.79 -11.70 -9.87
CA LEU A 107 -7.62 -12.68 -10.94
C LEU A 107 -6.56 -13.74 -10.60
N MET A 108 -5.48 -13.35 -9.91
CA MET A 108 -4.39 -14.23 -9.51
C MET A 108 -4.68 -15.01 -8.22
N ALA A 109 -5.69 -14.61 -7.45
CA ALA A 109 -6.04 -15.18 -6.14
C ALA A 109 -6.26 -16.70 -6.13
N LYS A 110 -6.69 -17.28 -7.26
CA LYS A 110 -7.07 -18.69 -7.32
C LYS A 110 -5.87 -19.65 -7.34
N ASN A 111 -4.80 -19.32 -8.05
CA ASN A 111 -3.71 -20.27 -8.35
C ASN A 111 -2.29 -19.68 -8.31
N LEU A 112 -2.15 -18.35 -8.28
CA LEU A 112 -0.84 -17.69 -8.43
C LEU A 112 -0.51 -16.77 -7.24
N LEU A 113 -1.51 -16.24 -6.54
CA LEU A 113 -1.31 -15.39 -5.39
C LEU A 113 -0.81 -16.21 -4.21
N HIS A 114 0.41 -15.93 -3.77
CA HIS A 114 0.96 -16.49 -2.55
C HIS A 114 0.60 -15.65 -1.32
N ARG A 115 0.69 -14.32 -1.46
CA ARG A 115 0.38 -13.37 -0.38
C ARG A 115 0.10 -11.98 -0.93
N CYS A 116 -0.79 -11.24 -0.28
CA CYS A 116 -0.93 -9.81 -0.46
C CYS A 116 -0.51 -9.12 0.85
N LEU A 117 0.51 -8.26 0.81
CA LEU A 117 1.01 -7.50 1.95
C LEU A 117 0.60 -6.04 1.80
N HIS A 118 -0.09 -5.51 2.81
CA HIS A 118 -0.58 -4.14 2.78
C HIS A 118 0.22 -3.27 3.75
N HIS A 119 0.63 -2.10 3.27
CA HIS A 119 1.23 -1.08 4.12
C HIS A 119 0.18 -0.13 4.72
N ASN A 120 -1.00 -0.04 4.11
CA ASN A 120 -2.05 0.87 4.53
C ASN A 120 -3.03 0.17 5.50
N LEU A 121 -3.52 0.91 6.49
CA LEU A 121 -4.55 0.49 7.46
C LEU A 121 -5.96 0.31 6.83
N GLY A 122 -6.04 0.19 5.51
CA GLY A 122 -7.29 0.14 4.76
C GLY A 122 -7.87 -1.27 4.71
N THR A 123 -9.20 -1.37 4.74
CA THR A 123 -9.94 -2.62 4.54
C THR A 123 -10.58 -2.69 3.15
N VAL A 124 -10.05 -1.94 2.18
CA VAL A 124 -10.67 -1.79 0.85
C VAL A 124 -10.69 -3.12 0.12
N GLU A 125 -9.72 -3.98 0.41
CA GLU A 125 -9.55 -5.31 -0.16
C GLU A 125 -10.52 -6.33 0.44
N SER A 126 -10.99 -6.12 1.68
CA SER A 126 -12.08 -6.93 2.24
C SER A 126 -13.36 -6.81 1.40
N ALA A 127 -13.55 -5.67 0.73
CA ALA A 127 -14.65 -5.45 -0.20
C ALA A 127 -14.39 -6.02 -1.62
N THR A 128 -13.16 -6.44 -1.95
CA THR A 128 -12.81 -6.98 -3.28
C THR A 128 -12.86 -8.49 -3.36
N GLY A 129 -13.15 -9.17 -2.26
CA GLY A 129 -13.16 -10.63 -2.20
C GLY A 129 -11.77 -11.26 -2.35
N VAL A 130 -10.69 -10.47 -2.22
CA VAL A 130 -9.32 -10.97 -2.14
C VAL A 130 -9.16 -11.65 -0.77
N PRO A 131 -8.68 -12.91 -0.72
CA PRO A 131 -8.38 -13.57 0.56
C PRO A 131 -7.27 -12.79 1.27
N VAL A 132 -7.58 -12.30 2.47
CA VAL A 132 -6.63 -11.64 3.40
C VAL A 132 -6.05 -12.64 4.39
#